data_AF-A0A8H5FCL0-F1
#
_entry.id   AF-A0A8H5FCL0-F1
#
_cell.length_a   1.000
_cell.length_b   1.000
_cell.length_c   1.000
_cell.angle_alpha   90.00
_cell.angle_beta   90.00
_cell.angle_gamma   90.00
#
_symmetry.space_group_name_H-M   'P 1'
#
loop_
_entity.id
_entity.type
_entity.pdbx_description
1 polymer ?
#
loop_
_entity_poly.entity_id
_entity_poly.type
_entity_poly.pdbx_seq_one_letter_code
_entity_poly.pdbx_strand_id
1 'polypeptide(L)'
;MAALRQAARRSLFNPVHQRSLFTRSSPPPPSPLRTGVYATAFLLSTGLFAVYYFDARSAIHRYVLTPVLRYAFDAETGHQIAVKVLRSGLGPKDTVQDDEKLKIEASLFGCDVYRLAAGFDKDGEAIDGLLDLGFSWVEIGSVTPKPQPGNPKPRVFHLTEDSALINRYGFPSQGHNTVLSRIRARIPTWLSPENTNASLRDGSLLAVNLGKNKTSPADSIDDFVAGVRTFGPYSDVLVINVSSPNTPGLRGLQNKSSLQALLEGVTKARDSLPNSLLTTTKPRLILKIAPDLNESELVDIADVIRSSNIDGVIVSNTSIQRPANLVSANHTEQGGLSGTPIKTMSLSALRTLRSNLPSSIPIIGCGGISNGDDALEYAKAGASLVQVYTHFGYEGAGACRKIKDEIVERLEKEGVTWKDVVEKAVEERSWRKPKEDATLKKGEGLGTVGQLIAEAEELKRLLDRLGRGWRVSLRVGKMVKLLLLLSLSYRP
;
A
#
# COMPACT_ATOMS: atom_id res chain seq x y z
N MET A 1 65.57 41.01 91.31
CA MET A 1 64.22 41.55 91.05
C MET A 1 63.73 40.95 89.74
N ALA A 2 63.29 39.70 89.75
CA ALA A 2 62.04 39.21 90.33
C ALA A 2 60.83 39.52 89.44
N ALA A 3 60.18 38.42 89.06
CA ALA A 3 58.75 38.27 88.89
C ALA A 3 58.08 38.90 87.64
N LEU A 4 57.67 37.99 86.75
CA LEU A 4 56.33 37.81 86.16
C LEU A 4 56.43 37.61 84.64
N ARG A 5 56.70 36.39 84.16
CA ARG A 5 55.76 35.27 84.03
C ARG A 5 54.38 35.68 83.49
N GLN A 6 54.08 35.15 82.30
CA GLN A 6 52.75 34.67 81.88
C GLN A 6 51.57 35.65 81.99
N ALA A 7 51.42 36.50 80.98
CA ALA A 7 50.13 36.95 80.44
C ALA A 7 50.48 37.72 79.15
N ALA A 8 50.16 37.33 77.93
CA ALA A 8 48.87 36.91 77.44
C ALA A 8 49.07 36.07 76.17
N ARG A 9 48.98 34.74 76.31
CA ARG A 9 48.57 33.86 75.22
C ARG A 9 47.07 33.63 75.39
N ARG A 10 46.33 33.75 74.29
CA ARG A 10 44.92 33.39 74.11
C ARG A 10 43.90 34.39 74.66
N SER A 11 43.44 35.27 73.78
CA SER A 11 42.04 35.72 73.77
C SER A 11 41.78 36.42 72.45
N LEU A 12 40.51 36.44 72.03
CA LEU A 12 39.97 37.04 70.81
C LEU A 12 39.91 36.13 69.59
N PHE A 13 39.35 34.92 69.75
CA PHE A 13 38.35 34.36 68.82
C PHE A 13 37.53 33.32 69.60
N ASN A 14 36.55 33.79 70.37
CA ASN A 14 35.47 32.91 70.81
C ASN A 14 34.52 32.77 69.61
N PRO A 15 34.35 31.58 69.00
CA PRO A 15 33.25 31.38 68.10
C PRO A 15 31.97 31.48 68.92
N VAL A 16 31.14 32.47 68.61
CA VAL A 16 29.76 32.50 69.06
C VAL A 16 29.12 31.21 68.53
N HIS A 17 28.89 30.24 69.41
CA HIS A 17 28.02 29.11 69.09
C HIS A 17 26.60 29.65 68.93
N GLN A 18 26.26 30.10 67.71
CA GLN A 18 24.87 30.15 67.28
C GLN A 18 24.34 28.72 67.31
N ARG A 19 23.61 28.37 68.37
CA ARG A 19 22.75 27.20 68.37
C ARG A 19 21.61 27.48 67.40
N SER A 20 21.79 27.17 66.12
CA SER A 20 20.67 27.03 65.21
C SER A 20 19.90 25.78 65.63
N LEU A 21 18.78 25.96 66.32
CA LEU A 21 17.79 24.91 66.51
C LEU A 21 17.10 24.66 65.16
N PHE A 22 17.78 23.95 64.26
CA PHE A 22 17.11 23.31 63.14
C PHE A 22 16.41 22.08 63.71
N THR A 23 15.11 22.17 63.96
CA THR A 23 14.27 20.99 64.01
C THR A 23 14.28 20.38 62.61
N ARG A 24 15.19 19.43 62.36
CA ARG A 24 14.98 18.50 61.25
C ARG A 24 13.71 17.73 61.59
N SER A 25 12.62 18.04 60.91
CA SER A 25 11.49 17.11 60.86
C SER A 25 12.00 15.84 60.20
N SER A 26 12.28 14.81 61.00
CA SER A 26 12.47 13.47 60.45
C SER A 26 11.19 13.14 59.66
N PRO A 27 11.29 12.69 58.40
CA PRO A 27 10.11 12.22 57.70
C PRO A 27 9.45 11.14 58.58
N PRO A 28 8.12 11.18 58.76
CA PRO A 28 7.45 10.17 59.56
C PRO A 28 7.82 8.78 59.02
N PRO A 29 8.03 7.78 59.89
CA PRO A 29 8.37 6.44 59.45
C PRO A 29 7.30 5.95 58.45
N PRO A 30 7.70 5.32 57.34
CA PRO A 30 6.74 4.87 56.33
C PRO A 30 5.73 3.95 57.01
N SER A 31 4.45 4.32 56.99
CA SER A 31 3.44 3.46 57.61
C SER A 31 3.19 2.26 56.68
N PRO A 32 3.27 1.01 57.19
CA PRO A 32 3.04 -0.18 56.38
C PRO A 32 1.66 -0.14 55.70
N LEU A 33 0.66 0.43 56.37
CA LEU A 33 -0.68 0.63 55.82
C LEU A 33 -0.69 1.61 54.64
N ARG A 34 -0.07 2.80 54.74
CA ARG A 34 -0.01 3.76 53.62
C ARG A 34 0.81 3.20 52.47
N THR A 35 1.91 2.53 52.78
CA THR A 35 2.75 1.86 51.78
C THR A 35 1.96 0.78 51.05
N GLY A 36 1.18 -0.04 51.77
CA GLY A 36 0.29 -1.05 51.18
C GLY A 36 -0.80 -0.43 50.30
N VAL A 37 -1.43 0.66 50.75
CA VAL A 37 -2.45 1.39 49.96
C VAL A 37 -1.84 1.98 48.68
N TYR A 38 -0.70 2.67 48.76
CA TYR A 38 -0.04 3.24 47.58
C TYR A 38 0.47 2.18 46.62
N ALA A 39 1.06 1.09 47.13
CA ALA A 39 1.49 -0.02 46.29
C ALA A 39 0.30 -0.66 45.57
N THR A 40 -0.82 -0.88 46.26
CA THR A 40 -2.04 -1.43 45.66
C THR A 40 -2.61 -0.49 44.60
N ALA A 41 -2.74 0.80 44.90
CA ALA A 41 -3.23 1.80 43.95
C ALA A 41 -2.32 1.89 42.72
N PHE A 42 -1.00 1.84 42.89
CA PHE A 42 -0.04 1.83 41.80
C PHE A 42 -0.18 0.58 40.92
N LEU A 43 -0.28 -0.61 41.52
CA LEU A 43 -0.46 -1.86 40.78
C LEU A 43 -1.78 -1.89 40.01
N LEU A 44 -2.89 -1.48 40.64
CA LEU A 44 -4.19 -1.42 39.99
C LEU A 44 -4.22 -0.40 38.85
N SER A 45 -3.68 0.80 39.07
CA SER A 45 -3.63 1.84 38.03
C SER A 45 -2.71 1.45 36.87
N THR A 46 -1.55 0.85 37.14
CA THR A 46 -0.64 0.35 36.12
C THR A 46 -1.26 -0.79 35.33
N GLY A 47 -1.93 -1.74 36.00
CA GLY A 47 -2.62 -2.84 35.33
C GLY A 47 -3.77 -2.37 34.44
N LEU A 48 -4.62 -1.45 34.95
CA LEU A 48 -5.71 -0.87 34.17
C LEU A 48 -5.18 -0.05 32.99
N PHE A 49 -4.13 0.73 33.20
CA PHE A 49 -3.47 1.47 32.12
C PHE A 49 -2.87 0.53 31.08
N ALA A 50 -2.27 -0.60 31.47
CA ALA A 50 -1.74 -1.58 30.54
C ALA A 50 -2.87 -2.19 29.68
N VAL A 51 -3.98 -2.61 30.28
CA VAL A 51 -5.16 -3.12 29.53
C VAL A 51 -5.66 -2.06 28.54
N TYR A 52 -5.77 -0.81 28.98
CA TYR A 52 -6.17 0.29 28.13
C TYR A 52 -5.15 0.55 27.00
N TYR A 53 -3.86 0.64 27.30
CA TYR A 53 -2.82 0.87 26.30
C TYR A 53 -2.74 -0.26 25.27
N PHE A 54 -2.85 -1.51 25.69
CA PHE A 54 -2.72 -2.65 24.77
C PHE A 54 -3.96 -2.91 23.91
N ASP A 55 -5.12 -2.31 24.19
CA ASP A 55 -6.25 -2.32 23.24
C ASP A 55 -6.01 -1.30 22.12
N ALA A 56 -5.94 -1.77 20.87
CA ALA A 56 -5.73 -0.93 19.69
C ALA A 56 -6.83 0.13 19.50
N ARG A 57 -8.04 -0.12 20.00
CA ARG A 57 -9.19 0.82 19.90
C ARG A 57 -9.13 1.95 20.92
N SER A 58 -8.22 1.88 21.88
CA SER A 58 -8.14 2.88 22.93
C SER A 58 -7.89 4.28 22.41
N ALA A 59 -8.65 5.22 22.95
CA ALA A 59 -8.62 6.64 22.56
C ALA A 59 -7.22 7.26 22.65
N ILE A 60 -6.35 6.78 23.55
CA ILE A 60 -4.97 7.27 23.68
C ILE A 60 -4.17 7.14 22.39
N HIS A 61 -4.36 6.08 21.59
CA HIS A 61 -3.62 5.89 20.36
C HIS A 61 -3.96 6.95 19.32
N ARG A 62 -5.25 7.24 19.17
CA ARG A 62 -5.77 8.20 18.19
C ARG A 62 -5.61 9.66 18.62
N TYR A 63 -5.96 9.97 19.87
CA TYR A 63 -6.09 11.35 20.32
C TYR A 63 -4.86 11.85 21.08
N VAL A 64 -3.94 10.97 21.49
CA VAL A 64 -2.72 11.36 22.22
C VAL A 64 -1.46 10.91 21.48
N LEU A 65 -1.19 9.62 21.35
CA LEU A 65 0.09 9.11 20.85
C LEU A 65 0.32 9.48 19.39
N THR A 66 -0.65 9.29 18.50
CA THR A 66 -0.49 9.63 17.08
C THR A 66 -0.30 11.14 16.86
N PRO A 67 -1.10 12.04 17.47
CA PRO A 67 -0.83 13.47 17.43
C PRO A 67 0.54 13.84 18.02
N VAL A 68 0.93 13.27 19.17
CA VAL A 68 2.25 13.52 19.77
C VAL A 68 3.37 13.11 18.81
N LEU A 69 3.29 11.92 18.20
CA LEU A 69 4.29 11.49 17.22
C LEU A 69 4.38 12.45 16.03
N ARG A 70 3.24 12.94 15.54
CA ARG A 70 3.15 13.84 14.39
C ARG A 70 3.64 15.26 14.67
N TYR A 71 3.40 15.78 15.89
CA TYR A 71 3.76 17.16 16.24
C TYR A 71 5.13 17.27 16.92
N ALA A 72 5.61 16.21 17.59
CA ALA A 72 6.89 16.22 18.28
C ALA A 72 8.07 15.76 17.41
N PHE A 73 7.82 15.01 16.33
CA PHE A 73 8.85 14.48 15.44
C PHE A 73 8.57 14.82 13.99
N ASP A 74 9.60 14.78 13.14
CA ASP A 74 9.39 14.78 11.70
C ASP A 74 8.66 13.51 11.25
N ALA A 75 7.98 13.58 10.10
CA ALA A 75 7.11 12.52 9.60
C ALA A 75 7.83 11.16 9.47
N GLU A 76 9.10 11.16 9.06
CA GLU A 76 9.85 9.92 8.89
C GLU A 76 10.28 9.33 10.24
N THR A 77 10.72 10.16 11.18
CA THR A 77 11.07 9.72 12.55
C THR A 77 9.85 9.18 13.30
N GLY A 78 8.71 9.88 13.24
CA GLY A 78 7.46 9.41 13.86
C GLY A 78 7.03 8.03 13.34
N HIS A 79 7.11 7.82 12.03
CA HIS A 79 6.87 6.52 11.39
C HIS A 79 7.84 5.43 11.89
N GLN A 80 9.14 5.74 11.95
CA GLN A 80 10.15 4.79 12.44
C GLN A 80 9.94 4.40 13.90
N ILE A 81 9.50 5.33 14.76
CA ILE A 81 9.14 5.03 16.14
C ILE A 81 7.95 4.07 16.17
N ALA A 82 6.90 4.33 15.39
CA ALA A 82 5.74 3.45 15.32
C ALA A 82 6.12 2.01 14.89
N VAL A 83 6.95 1.86 13.84
CA VAL A 83 7.46 0.55 13.41
C VAL A 83 8.24 -0.14 14.53
N LYS A 84 9.11 0.57 15.25
CA LYS A 84 9.89 0.00 16.36
C LYS A 84 9.03 -0.45 17.53
N VAL A 85 7.97 0.29 17.86
CA VAL A 85 7.00 -0.09 18.90
C VAL A 85 6.22 -1.34 18.49
N LEU A 86 5.76 -1.41 17.24
CA LEU A 86 5.08 -2.61 16.72
C LEU A 86 6.03 -3.82 16.67
N ARG A 87 7.30 -3.61 16.29
CA ARG A 87 8.34 -4.65 16.27
C ARG A 87 8.67 -5.20 17.66
N SER A 88 8.61 -4.38 18.71
CA SER A 88 9.08 -4.79 20.04
C SER A 88 8.11 -5.71 20.79
N GLY A 89 6.90 -5.92 20.27
CA GLY A 89 5.82 -6.60 20.97
C GLY A 89 5.11 -5.74 22.02
N LEU A 90 5.52 -4.47 22.17
CA LEU A 90 4.85 -3.47 23.01
C LEU A 90 3.81 -2.66 22.23
N GLY A 91 3.51 -3.05 20.99
CA GLY A 91 2.41 -2.49 20.21
C GLY A 91 1.05 -2.90 20.78
N PRO A 92 0.02 -2.06 20.60
CA PRO A 92 -1.34 -2.46 20.93
C PRO A 92 -1.84 -3.56 19.98
N LYS A 93 -2.92 -4.22 20.37
CA LYS A 93 -3.53 -5.34 19.64
C LYS A 93 -5.04 -5.14 19.51
N ASP A 94 -5.58 -5.56 18.38
CA ASP A 94 -6.99 -5.75 18.16
C ASP A 94 -7.37 -7.15 18.69
N THR A 95 -8.15 -7.19 19.77
CA THR A 95 -8.59 -8.43 20.41
C THR A 95 -9.99 -8.87 19.98
N VAL A 96 -10.61 -8.12 19.06
CA VAL A 96 -11.95 -8.38 18.56
C VAL A 96 -11.87 -9.38 17.41
N GLN A 97 -12.75 -10.38 17.44
CA GLN A 97 -12.90 -11.31 16.32
C GLN A 97 -13.59 -10.60 15.15
N ASP A 98 -13.14 -10.86 13.93
CA ASP A 98 -13.77 -10.30 12.75
C ASP A 98 -15.13 -10.92 12.45
N ASP A 99 -16.07 -10.06 12.02
CA ASP A 99 -17.43 -10.47 11.66
C ASP A 99 -17.42 -11.25 10.34
N GLU A 100 -18.23 -12.32 10.27
CA GLU A 100 -18.36 -13.17 9.07
C GLU A 100 -18.82 -12.39 7.83
N LYS A 101 -19.51 -11.25 7.99
CA LYS A 101 -19.91 -10.37 6.87
C LYS A 101 -18.72 -9.77 6.11
N LEU A 102 -17.55 -9.70 6.74
CA LEU A 102 -16.33 -9.19 6.12
C LEU A 102 -15.62 -10.23 5.25
N LYS A 103 -15.95 -11.52 5.45
CA LYS A 103 -15.26 -12.67 4.86
C LYS A 103 -15.30 -12.65 3.33
N ILE A 104 -14.22 -13.15 2.71
CA ILE A 104 -14.11 -13.44 1.28
C ILE A 104 -13.82 -14.93 1.15
N GLU A 105 -14.34 -15.56 0.11
CA GLU A 105 -13.96 -16.93 -0.18
C GLU A 105 -12.46 -17.09 -0.43
N ALA A 106 -11.92 -18.17 0.15
CA ALA A 106 -10.60 -18.71 -0.16
C ALA A 106 -10.35 -18.96 -1.66
N SER A 107 -11.37 -19.01 -2.52
CA SER A 107 -11.20 -19.15 -3.97
C SER A 107 -10.38 -17.98 -4.57
N LEU A 108 -10.59 -16.76 -4.07
CA LEU A 108 -9.87 -15.58 -4.55
C LEU A 108 -8.46 -15.49 -4.00
N PHE A 109 -8.21 -15.87 -2.73
CA PHE A 109 -6.94 -15.63 -2.02
C PHE A 109 -6.25 -16.84 -1.37
N GLY A 110 -6.82 -18.03 -1.51
CA GLY A 110 -6.33 -19.29 -0.93
C GLY A 110 -6.68 -19.45 0.56
N CYS A 111 -7.17 -18.40 1.20
CA CYS A 111 -7.63 -18.37 2.58
C CYS A 111 -8.73 -17.30 2.75
N ASP A 112 -9.42 -17.37 3.88
CA ASP A 112 -10.43 -16.39 4.27
C ASP A 112 -9.72 -15.12 4.79
N VAL A 113 -9.71 -14.04 3.99
CA VAL A 113 -8.95 -12.81 4.29
C VAL A 113 -9.88 -11.69 4.76
N TYR A 114 -9.64 -11.17 5.96
CA TYR A 114 -10.40 -10.07 6.56
C TYR A 114 -9.75 -8.71 6.30
N ARG A 115 -9.90 -8.18 5.07
CA ARG A 115 -9.61 -6.81 4.55
C ARG A 115 -8.68 -5.85 5.31
N LEU A 116 -7.99 -5.04 4.52
CA LEU A 116 -7.03 -3.97 4.86
C LEU A 116 -5.59 -4.47 4.74
N ALA A 117 -4.91 -3.92 3.75
CA ALA A 117 -3.49 -4.15 3.50
C ALA A 117 -2.65 -2.91 3.83
N ALA A 118 -1.50 -3.10 4.47
CA ALA A 118 -0.60 -2.02 4.84
C ALA A 118 0.74 -2.12 4.10
N GLY A 119 1.13 -1.05 3.40
CA GLY A 119 2.45 -0.80 2.79
C GLY A 119 3.42 -0.05 3.72
N PHE A 120 3.20 -0.18 5.04
CA PHE A 120 3.77 0.67 6.09
C PHE A 120 5.19 0.24 6.48
N ASP A 121 5.46 -1.06 6.48
CA ASP A 121 6.72 -1.65 6.91
C ASP A 121 7.62 -1.98 5.72
N LYS A 122 8.56 -1.10 5.42
CA LYS A 122 9.42 -1.22 4.23
C LYS A 122 10.39 -2.39 4.29
N ASP A 123 10.85 -2.76 5.49
CA ASP A 123 11.97 -3.69 5.67
C ASP A 123 11.56 -4.96 6.43
N GLY A 124 10.26 -5.20 6.62
CA GLY A 124 9.73 -6.40 7.29
C GLY A 124 10.07 -6.47 8.78
N GLU A 125 10.10 -5.32 9.46
CA GLU A 125 10.43 -5.19 10.88
C GLU A 125 9.27 -5.47 11.82
N ALA A 126 8.03 -5.20 11.41
CA ALA A 126 6.85 -5.13 12.27
C ALA A 126 5.67 -5.96 11.72
N ILE A 127 5.95 -7.01 10.94
CA ILE A 127 4.90 -7.85 10.31
C ILE A 127 3.88 -8.35 11.34
N ASP A 128 4.34 -8.97 12.42
CA ASP A 128 3.45 -9.52 13.46
C ASP A 128 2.73 -8.42 14.25
N GLY A 129 3.40 -7.29 14.48
CA GLY A 129 2.77 -6.12 15.11
C GLY A 129 1.67 -5.50 14.25
N LEU A 130 1.81 -5.51 12.93
CA LEU A 130 0.76 -5.07 12.01
C LEU A 130 -0.40 -6.08 11.97
N LEU A 131 -0.11 -7.39 11.93
CA LEU A 131 -1.14 -8.43 12.03
C LEU A 131 -1.91 -8.32 13.36
N ASP A 132 -1.21 -8.01 14.46
CA ASP A 132 -1.82 -7.77 15.79
C ASP A 132 -2.80 -6.59 15.80
N LEU A 133 -2.70 -5.63 14.88
CA LEU A 133 -3.65 -4.51 14.75
C LEU A 133 -4.93 -4.90 13.98
N GLY A 134 -5.07 -6.17 13.60
CA GLY A 134 -6.26 -6.68 12.91
C GLY A 134 -6.22 -6.54 11.38
N PHE A 135 -5.06 -6.23 10.79
CA PHE A 135 -4.87 -6.34 9.34
C PHE A 135 -4.73 -7.81 8.95
N SER A 136 -5.50 -8.28 7.98
CA SER A 136 -5.36 -9.64 7.41
C SER A 136 -4.36 -9.72 6.26
N TRP A 137 -3.87 -8.59 5.77
CA TRP A 137 -2.88 -8.54 4.72
C TRP A 137 -1.79 -7.57 5.12
N VAL A 138 -0.54 -8.02 5.15
CA VAL A 138 0.60 -7.12 5.39
C VAL A 138 1.47 -7.11 4.14
N GLU A 139 1.60 -5.93 3.52
CA GLU A 139 2.45 -5.70 2.35
C GLU A 139 3.74 -5.02 2.80
N ILE A 140 4.82 -5.78 2.98
CA ILE A 140 6.12 -5.19 3.27
C ILE A 140 6.77 -4.63 1.99
N GLY A 141 7.73 -3.71 2.13
CA GLY A 141 8.48 -3.15 0.99
C GLY A 141 8.02 -1.76 0.53
N SER A 142 8.32 -1.34 -0.69
CA SER A 142 9.05 -2.06 -1.74
C SER A 142 10.50 -2.35 -1.37
N VAL A 143 10.89 -3.62 -1.47
CA VAL A 143 12.25 -4.10 -1.20
C VAL A 143 13.04 -4.16 -2.52
N THR A 144 14.28 -3.71 -2.50
CA THR A 144 15.18 -3.76 -3.67
C THR A 144 16.26 -4.83 -3.48
N PRO A 145 16.85 -5.40 -4.55
CA PRO A 145 17.88 -6.43 -4.42
C PRO A 145 19.05 -6.02 -3.54
N LYS A 146 19.65 -4.87 -3.84
CA LYS A 146 20.74 -4.28 -3.06
C LYS A 146 20.19 -3.26 -2.06
N PRO A 147 20.84 -3.08 -0.90
CA PRO A 147 20.51 -1.99 0.01
C PRO A 147 20.67 -0.63 -0.68
N GLN A 148 19.78 0.31 -0.37
CA GLN A 148 19.90 1.69 -0.79
C GLN A 148 19.23 2.65 0.21
N PRO A 149 19.79 3.86 0.43
CA PRO A 149 19.29 4.78 1.44
C PRO A 149 17.99 5.51 1.04
N GLY A 150 17.59 5.43 -0.24
CA GLY A 150 16.53 6.24 -0.83
C GLY A 150 17.00 7.67 -1.19
N ASN A 151 16.05 8.58 -1.42
CA ASN A 151 16.34 9.99 -1.70
C ASN A 151 16.71 10.76 -0.42
N PRO A 152 17.38 11.93 -0.52
CA PRO A 152 17.76 12.75 0.63
C PRO A 152 16.56 13.20 1.48
N LYS A 153 16.79 13.35 2.79
CA LYS A 153 15.79 13.88 3.75
C LYS A 153 15.81 15.44 3.77
N PRO A 154 14.69 16.11 4.12
CA PRO A 154 13.35 15.56 4.38
C PRO A 154 12.65 15.10 3.11
N ARG A 155 11.88 14.01 3.21
CA ARG A 155 11.27 13.32 2.05
C ARG A 155 9.87 12.81 2.30
N VAL A 156 9.26 13.16 3.44
CA VAL A 156 7.87 12.87 3.79
C VAL A 156 7.31 14.08 4.50
N PHE A 157 6.12 14.49 4.09
CA PHE A 157 5.48 15.71 4.55
C PHE A 157 4.03 15.39 4.88
N HIS A 158 3.60 15.78 6.08
CA HIS A 158 2.20 15.72 6.48
C HIS A 158 1.45 16.89 5.87
N LEU A 159 0.28 16.60 5.29
CA LEU A 159 -0.70 17.61 4.86
C LEU A 159 -1.93 17.39 5.74
N THR A 160 -1.85 17.84 6.99
CA THR A 160 -2.83 17.51 8.03
C THR A 160 -4.22 18.07 7.72
N GLU A 161 -4.28 19.28 7.18
CA GLU A 161 -5.50 19.93 6.74
C GLU A 161 -6.22 19.14 5.64
N ASP A 162 -5.45 18.42 4.82
CA ASP A 162 -5.94 17.67 3.67
C ASP A 162 -6.12 16.16 3.95
N SER A 163 -5.81 15.70 5.17
CA SER A 163 -5.72 14.26 5.51
C SER A 163 -4.85 13.48 4.51
N ALA A 164 -3.70 14.06 4.17
CA ALA A 164 -2.86 13.62 3.06
C ALA A 164 -1.37 13.57 3.44
N LEU A 165 -0.58 12.89 2.61
CA LEU A 165 0.89 12.90 2.70
C LEU A 165 1.48 13.18 1.33
N ILE A 166 2.61 13.88 1.29
CA ILE A 166 3.51 13.88 0.14
C ILE A 166 4.80 13.18 0.53
N ASN A 167 5.26 12.25 -0.32
CA ASN A 167 6.54 11.59 -0.10
C ASN A 167 7.37 11.44 -1.38
N ARG A 168 8.69 11.55 -1.21
CA ARG A 168 9.70 11.32 -2.23
C ARG A 168 10.75 10.32 -1.78
N TYR A 169 10.32 9.20 -1.20
CA TYR A 169 11.22 8.21 -0.58
C TYR A 169 12.30 7.65 -1.51
N GLY A 170 11.95 7.25 -2.73
CA GLY A 170 12.88 6.62 -3.68
C GLY A 170 13.35 5.22 -3.27
N PHE A 171 12.43 4.38 -2.77
CA PHE A 171 12.69 3.01 -2.30
C PHE A 171 13.90 2.87 -1.34
N PRO A 172 13.89 3.51 -0.15
CA PRO A 172 14.85 3.13 0.88
C PRO A 172 14.61 1.66 1.24
N SER A 173 15.67 0.86 1.24
CA SER A 173 15.60 -0.58 1.51
C SER A 173 16.91 -1.10 2.07
N GLN A 174 16.83 -2.05 3.00
CA GLN A 174 17.98 -2.77 3.55
C GLN A 174 18.43 -3.96 2.68
N GLY A 175 17.83 -4.14 1.51
CA GLY A 175 18.18 -5.18 0.55
C GLY A 175 17.47 -6.51 0.79
N HIS A 176 17.45 -7.35 -0.23
CA HIS A 176 16.79 -8.66 -0.20
C HIS A 176 17.26 -9.55 0.96
N ASN A 177 18.58 -9.64 1.15
CA ASN A 177 19.16 -10.51 2.18
C ASN A 177 18.66 -10.17 3.58
N THR A 178 18.67 -8.88 3.94
CA THR A 178 18.27 -8.44 5.28
C THR A 178 16.79 -8.70 5.54
N VAL A 179 15.92 -8.37 4.57
CA VAL A 179 14.49 -8.60 4.70
C VAL A 179 14.17 -10.09 4.73
N LEU A 180 14.82 -10.89 3.88
CA LEU A 180 14.65 -12.34 3.87
C LEU A 180 15.07 -12.96 5.21
N SER A 181 16.17 -12.52 5.81
CA SER A 181 16.59 -12.97 7.13
C SER A 181 15.53 -12.69 8.21
N ARG A 182 14.84 -11.53 8.15
CA ARG A 182 13.73 -11.23 9.08
C ARG A 182 12.53 -12.13 8.85
N ILE A 183 12.12 -12.32 7.60
CA ILE A 183 11.01 -13.23 7.28
C ILE A 183 11.32 -14.65 7.78
N ARG A 184 12.54 -15.15 7.52
CA ARG A 184 12.96 -16.48 7.98
C ARG A 184 13.04 -16.60 9.50
N ALA A 185 13.39 -15.53 10.21
CA ALA A 185 13.42 -15.52 11.67
C ALA A 185 12.03 -15.66 12.32
N ARG A 186 10.96 -15.38 11.57
CA ARG A 186 9.57 -15.60 12.04
C ARG A 186 9.15 -17.07 11.96
N ILE A 187 9.79 -17.87 11.12
CA ILE A 187 9.40 -19.25 10.88
C ILE A 187 9.73 -20.09 12.12
N PRO A 188 8.73 -20.72 12.77
CA PRO A 188 8.97 -21.54 13.96
C PRO A 188 9.83 -22.76 13.62
N THR A 189 10.64 -23.24 14.56
CA THR A 189 11.46 -24.44 14.39
C THR A 189 10.62 -25.72 14.32
N TRP A 190 9.40 -25.68 14.86
CA TRP A 190 8.36 -26.70 14.69
C TRP A 190 7.32 -26.17 13.69
N LEU A 191 7.53 -26.41 12.40
CA LEU A 191 6.48 -26.16 11.41
C LEU A 191 5.39 -27.21 11.57
N SER A 192 4.19 -26.76 11.97
CA SER A 192 3.00 -27.62 11.95
C SER A 192 2.60 -27.90 10.49
N PRO A 193 2.15 -29.11 10.15
CA PRO A 193 1.55 -29.41 8.85
C PRO A 193 0.35 -28.51 8.51
N GLU A 194 -0.23 -27.85 9.51
CA GLU A 194 -1.40 -26.98 9.39
C GLU A 194 -1.06 -25.54 9.00
N ASN A 195 0.22 -25.14 9.02
CA ASN A 195 0.63 -23.84 8.49
C ASN A 195 0.51 -23.84 6.97
N THR A 196 -0.55 -23.20 6.46
CA THR A 196 -0.88 -23.19 5.04
C THR A 196 -0.44 -21.91 4.31
N ASN A 197 0.00 -20.87 5.03
CA ASN A 197 0.38 -19.57 4.47
C ASN A 197 1.65 -18.96 5.11
N ALA A 198 2.31 -18.06 4.38
CA ALA A 198 3.57 -17.42 4.75
C ALA A 198 3.42 -16.32 5.81
N SER A 199 2.19 -15.87 6.10
CA SER A 199 1.92 -14.96 7.20
C SER A 199 2.11 -15.61 8.57
N LEU A 200 2.05 -16.96 8.64
CA LEU A 200 2.11 -17.76 9.87
C LEU A 200 0.93 -17.52 10.82
N ARG A 201 -0.16 -16.95 10.29
CA ARG A 201 -1.41 -16.74 11.00
C ARG A 201 -2.58 -17.14 10.11
N ASP A 202 -3.57 -17.79 10.72
CA ASP A 202 -4.78 -18.16 10.02
C ASP A 202 -5.54 -16.93 9.56
N GLY A 203 -6.13 -17.02 8.37
CA GLY A 203 -6.89 -15.93 7.74
C GLY A 203 -6.06 -14.69 7.39
N SER A 204 -4.73 -14.80 7.35
CA SER A 204 -3.83 -13.69 7.05
C SER A 204 -2.87 -14.02 5.90
N LEU A 205 -2.38 -12.97 5.23
CA LEU A 205 -1.45 -13.05 4.10
C LEU A 205 -0.25 -12.13 4.29
N LEU A 206 0.93 -12.65 3.94
CA LEU A 206 2.16 -11.88 3.80
C LEU A 206 2.44 -11.60 2.32
N ALA A 207 2.40 -10.31 1.97
CA ALA A 207 2.82 -9.82 0.68
C ALA A 207 4.20 -9.16 0.75
N VAL A 208 5.06 -9.44 -0.23
CA VAL A 208 6.34 -8.74 -0.40
C VAL A 208 6.28 -7.88 -1.65
N ASN A 209 6.33 -6.57 -1.47
CA ASN A 209 6.39 -5.62 -2.58
C ASN A 209 7.82 -5.51 -3.09
N LEU A 210 7.98 -5.75 -4.40
CA LEU A 210 9.25 -5.77 -5.09
C LEU A 210 9.49 -4.43 -5.78
N GLY A 211 10.66 -3.85 -5.55
CA GLY A 211 11.13 -2.64 -6.19
C GLY A 211 12.44 -2.87 -6.95
N LYS A 212 12.77 -1.91 -7.80
CA LYS A 212 14.00 -1.87 -8.58
C LYS A 212 15.02 -0.95 -7.91
N ASN A 213 16.30 -1.33 -7.89
CA ASN A 213 17.36 -0.45 -7.44
C ASN A 213 17.47 0.78 -8.38
N LYS A 214 17.80 1.95 -7.82
CA LYS A 214 17.95 3.19 -8.60
C LYS A 214 19.07 3.11 -9.64
N THR A 215 20.09 2.30 -9.35
CA THR A 215 21.28 2.09 -10.20
C THR A 215 21.07 1.07 -11.31
N SER A 216 20.01 0.26 -11.23
CA SER A 216 19.69 -0.72 -12.28
C SER A 216 19.18 0.00 -13.54
N PRO A 217 19.43 -0.52 -14.75
CA PRO A 217 18.91 0.04 -15.99
C PRO A 217 17.39 0.25 -15.94
N ALA A 218 16.88 1.32 -16.59
CA ALA A 218 15.48 1.73 -16.46
C ALA A 218 14.49 0.66 -16.96
N ASP A 219 14.87 -0.06 -18.01
CA ASP A 219 14.16 -1.11 -18.72
C ASP A 219 14.44 -2.53 -18.19
N SER A 220 15.40 -2.69 -17.26
CA SER A 220 15.74 -4.00 -16.71
C SER A 220 14.64 -4.54 -15.78
N ILE A 221 14.32 -5.81 -15.98
CA ILE A 221 13.36 -6.59 -15.18
C ILE A 221 14.07 -7.47 -14.13
N ASP A 222 15.40 -7.49 -14.13
CA ASP A 222 16.21 -8.45 -13.37
C ASP A 222 15.99 -8.34 -11.86
N ASP A 223 15.82 -7.11 -11.38
CA ASP A 223 15.56 -6.86 -9.96
C ASP A 223 14.24 -7.48 -9.50
N PHE A 224 13.20 -7.41 -10.33
CA PHE A 224 11.92 -8.04 -10.05
C PHE A 224 12.04 -9.57 -10.09
N VAL A 225 12.71 -10.12 -11.10
CA VAL A 225 12.99 -11.57 -11.19
C VAL A 225 13.79 -12.07 -9.99
N ALA A 226 14.79 -11.31 -9.54
CA ALA A 226 15.57 -11.61 -8.35
C ALA A 226 14.70 -11.59 -7.09
N GLY A 227 13.76 -10.65 -7.00
CA GLY A 227 12.78 -10.56 -5.91
C GLY A 227 11.86 -11.76 -5.87
N VAL A 228 11.32 -12.17 -7.02
CA VAL A 228 10.50 -13.38 -7.15
C VAL A 228 11.25 -14.62 -6.66
N ARG A 229 12.52 -14.79 -7.08
CA ARG A 229 13.36 -15.92 -6.67
C ARG A 229 13.70 -15.91 -5.18
N THR A 230 13.92 -14.73 -4.62
CA THR A 230 14.33 -14.57 -3.22
C THR A 230 13.16 -14.81 -2.27
N PHE A 231 12.03 -14.16 -2.53
CA PHE A 231 10.91 -14.11 -1.60
C PHE A 231 9.81 -15.11 -1.91
N GLY A 232 9.76 -15.65 -3.13
CA GLY A 232 8.67 -16.51 -3.55
C GLY A 232 8.41 -17.72 -2.64
N PRO A 233 9.43 -18.43 -2.13
CA PRO A 233 9.22 -19.51 -1.17
C PRO A 233 8.71 -19.07 0.22
N TYR A 234 8.67 -17.76 0.51
CA TYR A 234 8.44 -17.21 1.84
C TYR A 234 7.35 -16.12 1.87
N SER A 235 6.52 -16.06 0.84
CA SER A 235 5.46 -15.06 0.70
C SER A 235 4.23 -15.69 0.09
N ASP A 236 3.05 -15.25 0.50
CA ASP A 236 1.80 -15.63 -0.15
C ASP A 236 1.60 -14.85 -1.46
N VAL A 237 2.11 -13.62 -1.48
CA VAL A 237 1.92 -12.68 -2.57
C VAL A 237 3.20 -11.90 -2.83
N LEU A 238 3.52 -11.72 -4.12
CA LEU A 238 4.57 -10.83 -4.59
C LEU A 238 3.94 -9.69 -5.36
N VAL A 239 4.20 -8.46 -4.92
CA VAL A 239 3.68 -7.26 -5.57
C VAL A 239 4.74 -6.67 -6.50
N ILE A 240 4.44 -6.58 -7.80
CA ILE A 240 5.29 -5.98 -8.83
C ILE A 240 4.99 -4.49 -8.89
N ASN A 241 5.84 -3.65 -8.28
CA ASN A 241 5.59 -2.22 -8.17
C ASN A 241 6.32 -1.42 -9.25
N VAL A 242 5.57 -1.01 -10.27
CA VAL A 242 6.03 -0.17 -11.39
C VAL A 242 5.54 1.27 -11.31
N SER A 243 4.98 1.68 -10.17
CA SER A 243 4.15 2.89 -10.09
C SER A 243 4.69 4.01 -9.19
N SER A 244 5.82 3.78 -8.51
CA SER A 244 6.46 4.81 -7.69
C SER A 244 6.88 6.02 -8.55
N PRO A 245 6.44 7.25 -8.22
CA PRO A 245 6.91 8.47 -8.89
C PRO A 245 8.33 8.87 -8.47
N ASN A 246 8.89 8.21 -7.45
CA ASN A 246 10.10 8.65 -6.75
C ASN A 246 11.37 7.94 -7.23
N THR A 247 11.22 7.00 -8.17
CA THR A 247 12.31 6.25 -8.80
C THR A 247 12.30 6.61 -10.28
N PRO A 248 13.31 7.36 -10.77
CA PRO A 248 13.33 7.82 -12.16
C PRO A 248 13.15 6.69 -13.19
N GLY A 249 12.31 6.93 -14.19
CA GLY A 249 12.03 5.97 -15.27
C GLY A 249 11.12 4.79 -14.92
N LEU A 250 10.84 4.54 -13.63
CA LEU A 250 10.09 3.34 -13.21
C LEU A 250 8.68 3.28 -13.81
N ARG A 251 7.97 4.42 -13.82
CA ARG A 251 6.61 4.50 -14.40
C ARG A 251 6.57 4.22 -15.91
N GLY A 252 7.71 4.33 -16.61
CA GLY A 252 7.83 3.93 -18.01
C GLY A 252 7.71 2.43 -18.24
N LEU A 253 7.86 1.61 -17.19
CA LEU A 253 7.58 0.17 -17.26
C LEU A 253 6.09 -0.16 -17.36
N GLN A 254 5.19 0.82 -17.21
CA GLN A 254 3.75 0.64 -17.42
C GLN A 254 3.36 0.70 -18.91
N ASN A 255 4.26 1.10 -19.80
CA ASN A 255 4.04 1.04 -21.25
C ASN A 255 3.83 -0.41 -21.71
N LYS A 256 2.91 -0.64 -22.65
CA LYS A 256 2.45 -1.96 -23.09
C LYS A 256 3.57 -2.99 -23.28
N SER A 257 4.57 -2.68 -24.12
CA SER A 257 5.67 -3.60 -24.44
C SER A 257 6.58 -3.89 -23.26
N SER A 258 6.93 -2.87 -22.46
CA SER A 258 7.79 -3.02 -21.30
C SER A 258 7.09 -3.80 -20.18
N LEU A 259 5.80 -3.52 -19.98
CA LEU A 259 4.99 -4.23 -19.01
C LEU A 259 4.84 -5.70 -19.39
N GLN A 260 4.60 -5.99 -20.67
CA GLN A 260 4.50 -7.36 -21.18
C GLN A 260 5.80 -8.12 -20.91
N ALA A 261 6.96 -7.56 -21.29
CA ALA A 261 8.25 -8.21 -21.05
C ALA A 261 8.52 -8.43 -19.55
N LEU A 262 8.16 -7.46 -18.70
CA LEU A 262 8.26 -7.58 -17.25
C LEU A 262 7.40 -8.72 -16.72
N LEU A 263 6.11 -8.74 -17.05
CA LEU A 263 5.18 -9.73 -16.53
C LEU A 263 5.51 -11.14 -17.03
N GLU A 264 5.89 -11.31 -18.29
CA GLU A 264 6.40 -12.59 -18.82
C GLU A 264 7.61 -13.08 -18.02
N GLY A 265 8.56 -12.20 -17.71
CA GLY A 265 9.76 -12.54 -16.96
C GLY A 265 9.48 -12.96 -15.51
N VAL A 266 8.63 -12.20 -14.79
CA VAL A 266 8.31 -12.53 -13.38
C VAL A 266 7.40 -13.76 -13.28
N THR A 267 6.47 -13.96 -14.21
CA THR A 267 5.63 -15.16 -14.26
C THR A 267 6.49 -16.39 -14.53
N LYS A 268 7.40 -16.33 -15.51
CA LYS A 268 8.36 -17.42 -15.76
C LYS A 268 9.23 -17.71 -14.53
N ALA A 269 9.68 -16.67 -13.83
CA ALA A 269 10.45 -16.83 -12.60
C ALA A 269 9.64 -17.53 -11.50
N ARG A 270 8.38 -17.10 -11.28
CA ARG A 270 7.45 -17.70 -10.31
C ARG A 270 7.18 -19.16 -10.64
N ASP A 271 6.92 -19.45 -11.91
CA ASP A 271 6.62 -20.80 -12.37
C ASP A 271 7.83 -21.73 -12.28
N SER A 272 9.05 -21.19 -12.31
CA SER A 272 10.29 -21.96 -12.11
C SER A 272 10.67 -22.18 -10.64
N LEU A 273 9.94 -21.59 -9.67
CA LEU A 273 10.25 -21.75 -8.26
C LEU A 273 10.07 -23.22 -7.82
N PRO A 274 10.95 -23.72 -6.94
CA PRO A 274 10.72 -24.99 -6.28
C PRO A 274 9.50 -24.88 -5.35
N ASN A 275 8.95 -26.03 -4.97
CA ASN A 275 7.89 -26.08 -3.96
C ASN A 275 8.40 -25.46 -2.65
N SER A 276 7.58 -24.61 -2.05
CA SER A 276 7.88 -24.04 -0.74
C SER A 276 7.72 -25.11 0.34
N LEU A 277 8.54 -25.01 1.39
CA LEU A 277 8.34 -25.77 2.63
C LEU A 277 7.33 -25.08 3.56
N LEU A 278 6.91 -23.85 3.24
CA LEU A 278 6.07 -22.99 4.06
C LEU A 278 4.66 -22.83 3.49
N THR A 279 4.53 -22.81 2.16
CA THR A 279 3.25 -22.60 1.47
C THR A 279 2.91 -23.79 0.57
N THR A 280 1.63 -24.15 0.50
CA THR A 280 1.14 -25.24 -0.37
C THR A 280 1.09 -24.84 -1.85
N THR A 281 1.05 -23.54 -2.13
CA THR A 281 0.97 -22.98 -3.48
C THR A 281 2.10 -22.00 -3.73
N LYS A 282 2.40 -21.78 -5.02
CA LYS A 282 3.32 -20.73 -5.44
C LYS A 282 2.73 -19.34 -5.13
N PRO A 283 3.56 -18.33 -4.89
CA PRO A 283 3.07 -16.99 -4.59
C PRO A 283 2.24 -16.43 -5.74
N ARG A 284 1.23 -15.64 -5.38
CA ARG A 284 0.45 -14.85 -6.32
C ARG A 284 1.26 -13.66 -6.79
N LEU A 285 1.19 -13.34 -8.09
CA LEU A 285 1.79 -12.15 -8.67
C LEU A 285 0.75 -11.05 -8.81
N ILE A 286 0.97 -9.90 -8.18
CA ILE A 286 0.03 -8.77 -8.23
C ILE A 286 0.75 -7.54 -8.77
N LEU A 287 0.21 -6.93 -9.82
CA LEU A 287 0.76 -5.68 -10.38
C LEU A 287 0.27 -4.47 -9.57
N LYS A 288 1.12 -3.50 -9.25
CA LYS A 288 0.70 -2.23 -8.61
C LYS A 288 0.94 -1.05 -9.52
N ILE A 289 -0.14 -0.38 -9.94
CA ILE A 289 -0.13 0.70 -10.94
C ILE A 289 -0.33 2.10 -10.33
N ALA A 290 0.01 3.14 -11.10
CA ALA A 290 -0.19 4.52 -10.72
C ALA A 290 -1.64 4.97 -10.99
N PRO A 291 -2.17 5.96 -10.26
CA PRO A 291 -3.45 6.59 -10.60
C PRO A 291 -3.33 7.58 -11.77
N ASP A 292 -2.11 8.01 -12.09
CA ASP A 292 -1.83 9.04 -13.10
C ASP A 292 -1.73 8.45 -14.50
N LEU A 293 -2.76 7.72 -14.92
CA LEU A 293 -2.84 7.05 -16.22
C LEU A 293 -4.12 7.49 -16.93
N ASN A 294 -4.02 7.73 -18.24
CA ASN A 294 -5.18 7.98 -19.06
C ASN A 294 -5.91 6.67 -19.41
N GLU A 295 -7.11 6.78 -19.97
CA GLU A 295 -7.95 5.62 -20.29
C GLU A 295 -7.28 4.65 -21.27
N SER A 296 -6.59 5.14 -22.31
CA SER A 296 -5.89 4.28 -23.27
C SER A 296 -4.74 3.51 -22.62
N GLU A 297 -4.00 4.13 -21.71
CA GLU A 297 -2.94 3.46 -20.93
C GLU A 297 -3.52 2.37 -20.03
N LEU A 298 -4.66 2.63 -19.39
CA LEU A 298 -5.35 1.64 -18.54
C LEU A 298 -5.89 0.45 -19.36
N VAL A 299 -6.39 0.69 -20.57
CA VAL A 299 -6.81 -0.37 -21.50
C VAL A 299 -5.61 -1.22 -21.93
N ASP A 300 -4.50 -0.58 -22.31
CA ASP A 300 -3.27 -1.29 -22.67
C ASP A 300 -2.72 -2.14 -21.52
N ILE A 301 -2.74 -1.61 -20.29
CA ILE A 301 -2.37 -2.37 -19.09
C ILE A 301 -3.30 -3.57 -18.89
N ALA A 302 -4.62 -3.37 -19.04
CA ALA A 302 -5.58 -4.46 -18.90
C ALA A 302 -5.35 -5.56 -19.95
N ASP A 303 -5.08 -5.20 -21.21
CA ASP A 303 -4.71 -6.15 -22.27
C ASP A 303 -3.52 -7.02 -21.86
N VAL A 304 -2.46 -6.39 -21.36
CA VAL A 304 -1.26 -7.09 -20.92
C VAL A 304 -1.59 -8.03 -19.75
N ILE A 305 -2.29 -7.54 -18.71
CA ILE A 305 -2.71 -8.36 -17.56
C ILE A 305 -3.46 -9.62 -18.01
N ARG A 306 -4.43 -9.50 -18.93
CA ARG A 306 -5.21 -10.65 -19.43
C ARG A 306 -4.34 -11.71 -20.10
N SER A 307 -3.18 -11.33 -20.64
CA SER A 307 -2.26 -12.23 -21.35
C SER A 307 -1.09 -12.75 -20.50
N SER A 308 -0.84 -12.17 -19.31
CA SER A 308 0.41 -12.40 -18.56
C SER A 308 0.34 -13.42 -17.40
N ASN A 309 -0.79 -14.09 -17.21
CA ASN A 309 -1.00 -15.09 -16.14
C ASN A 309 -0.60 -14.61 -14.73
N ILE A 310 -0.90 -13.33 -14.44
CA ILE A 310 -0.78 -12.76 -13.10
C ILE A 310 -2.12 -12.88 -12.35
N ASP A 311 -2.08 -12.75 -11.03
CA ASP A 311 -3.17 -13.14 -10.13
C ASP A 311 -4.00 -11.95 -9.64
N GLY A 312 -3.63 -10.71 -9.98
CA GLY A 312 -4.38 -9.52 -9.57
C GLY A 312 -3.69 -8.19 -9.85
N VAL A 313 -4.38 -7.10 -9.51
CA VAL A 313 -3.85 -5.73 -9.66
C VAL A 313 -4.24 -4.84 -8.46
N ILE A 314 -3.30 -4.04 -7.96
CA ILE A 314 -3.52 -3.00 -6.96
C ILE A 314 -3.67 -1.66 -7.66
N VAL A 315 -4.78 -0.98 -7.38
CA VAL A 315 -5.15 0.33 -7.92
C VAL A 315 -5.50 1.24 -6.74
N SER A 316 -4.61 2.13 -6.31
CA SER A 316 -3.39 2.58 -6.98
C SER A 316 -2.28 3.02 -6.00
N ASN A 317 -1.13 3.41 -6.55
CA ASN A 317 -0.06 4.07 -5.84
C ASN A 317 -0.36 5.58 -5.63
N THR A 318 0.61 6.34 -5.15
CA THR A 318 0.54 7.79 -4.99
C THR A 318 0.45 8.54 -6.33
N SER A 319 -0.15 9.74 -6.31
CA SER A 319 -0.34 10.60 -7.49
C SER A 319 0.70 11.72 -7.56
N ILE A 320 1.15 12.09 -8.75
CA ILE A 320 1.94 13.33 -8.95
C ILE A 320 1.06 14.56 -9.15
N GLN A 321 -0.24 14.38 -9.40
CA GLN A 321 -1.17 15.49 -9.55
C GLN A 321 -1.38 16.20 -8.20
N ARG A 322 -1.73 17.48 -8.27
CA ARG A 322 -2.03 18.33 -7.12
C ARG A 322 -3.40 18.95 -7.33
N PRO A 323 -4.47 18.41 -6.71
CA PRO A 323 -5.78 19.04 -6.75
C PRO A 323 -5.70 20.50 -6.28
N ALA A 324 -6.43 21.39 -6.96
CA ALA A 324 -6.36 22.84 -6.69
C ALA A 324 -6.88 23.24 -5.30
N ASN A 325 -7.62 22.36 -4.64
CA ASN A 325 -8.22 22.58 -3.33
C ASN A 325 -7.36 22.09 -2.14
N LEU A 326 -6.09 21.74 -2.37
CA LEU A 326 -5.17 21.43 -1.27
C LEU A 326 -4.90 22.69 -0.43
N VAL A 327 -4.99 22.54 0.90
CA VAL A 327 -4.90 23.65 1.85
C VAL A 327 -3.52 23.73 2.49
N SER A 328 -2.91 22.59 2.80
CA SER A 328 -1.67 22.55 3.59
C SER A 328 -0.52 23.26 2.89
N ALA A 329 0.33 23.98 3.63
CA ALA A 329 1.51 24.66 3.07
C ALA A 329 2.48 23.69 2.35
N ASN A 330 2.48 22.41 2.75
CA ASN A 330 3.31 21.37 2.15
C ASN A 330 2.83 20.90 0.76
N HIS A 331 1.70 21.39 0.22
CA HIS A 331 1.18 20.96 -1.09
C HIS A 331 2.15 21.16 -2.27
N THR A 332 3.10 22.10 -2.13
CA THR A 332 4.15 22.40 -3.11
C THR A 332 5.31 21.41 -3.11
N GLU A 333 5.38 20.52 -2.12
CA GLU A 333 6.45 19.54 -2.00
C GLU A 333 6.45 18.55 -3.18
N GLN A 334 7.65 18.19 -3.63
CA GLN A 334 7.84 17.19 -4.68
C GLN A 334 7.60 15.77 -4.16
N GLY A 335 7.09 14.92 -5.04
CA GLY A 335 6.86 13.50 -4.79
C GLY A 335 5.42 13.07 -5.03
N GLY A 336 5.07 11.89 -4.56
CA GLY A 336 3.73 11.34 -4.65
C GLY A 336 2.83 11.80 -3.52
N LEU A 337 1.65 12.32 -3.87
CA LEU A 337 0.53 12.64 -3.00
C LEU A 337 -0.29 11.36 -2.69
N SER A 338 -0.66 11.19 -1.43
CA SER A 338 -1.55 10.13 -0.95
C SER A 338 -2.58 10.69 0.03
N GLY A 339 -3.58 9.88 0.40
CA GLY A 339 -4.66 10.27 1.31
C GLY A 339 -5.93 10.67 0.56
N THR A 340 -6.85 11.31 1.27
CA THR A 340 -8.20 11.65 0.75
C THR A 340 -8.19 12.31 -0.64
N PRO A 341 -7.28 13.25 -0.96
CA PRO A 341 -7.31 13.95 -2.25
C PRO A 341 -7.17 13.07 -3.49
N ILE A 342 -6.60 11.86 -3.37
CA ILE A 342 -6.40 10.96 -4.53
C ILE A 342 -7.54 9.94 -4.72
N LYS A 343 -8.53 9.90 -3.83
CA LYS A 343 -9.61 8.90 -3.84
C LYS A 343 -10.34 8.88 -5.19
N THR A 344 -10.77 10.04 -5.68
CA THR A 344 -11.54 10.16 -6.93
C THR A 344 -10.77 9.62 -8.14
N MET A 345 -9.48 9.96 -8.25
CA MET A 345 -8.63 9.49 -9.35
C MET A 345 -8.42 7.98 -9.28
N SER A 346 -8.15 7.45 -8.09
CA SER A 346 -7.94 6.02 -7.88
C SER A 346 -9.21 5.21 -8.17
N LEU A 347 -10.39 5.68 -7.75
CA LEU A 347 -11.69 5.07 -8.10
C LEU A 347 -11.96 5.11 -9.61
N SER A 348 -11.62 6.20 -10.29
CA SER A 348 -11.78 6.32 -11.74
C SER A 348 -10.89 5.31 -12.49
N ALA A 349 -9.61 5.21 -12.11
CA ALA A 349 -8.70 4.23 -12.67
C ALA A 349 -9.18 2.79 -12.40
N LEU A 350 -9.69 2.52 -11.19
CA LEU A 350 -10.21 1.22 -10.81
C LEU A 350 -11.42 0.80 -11.63
N ARG A 351 -12.40 1.71 -11.83
CA ARG A 351 -13.59 1.43 -12.65
C ARG A 351 -13.21 1.13 -14.09
N THR A 352 -12.29 1.92 -14.65
CA THR A 352 -11.78 1.73 -16.01
C THR A 352 -11.13 0.37 -16.16
N LEU A 353 -10.25 -0.02 -15.22
CA LEU A 353 -9.63 -1.34 -15.23
C LEU A 353 -10.65 -2.47 -15.04
N ARG A 354 -11.61 -2.30 -14.12
CA ARG A 354 -12.63 -3.34 -13.86
C ARG A 354 -13.39 -3.67 -15.13
N SER A 355 -13.76 -2.66 -15.92
CA SER A 355 -14.43 -2.82 -17.21
C SER A 355 -13.58 -3.39 -18.35
N ASN A 356 -12.27 -3.49 -18.15
CA ASN A 356 -11.34 -4.07 -19.11
C ASN A 356 -10.69 -5.38 -18.61
N LEU A 357 -11.01 -5.84 -17.39
CA LEU A 357 -10.49 -7.07 -16.81
C LEU A 357 -11.62 -8.10 -16.60
N PRO A 358 -11.37 -9.39 -16.85
CA PRO A 358 -12.35 -10.45 -16.58
C PRO A 358 -12.57 -10.62 -15.08
N SER A 359 -13.74 -11.14 -14.69
CA SER A 359 -14.12 -11.34 -13.28
C SER A 359 -13.13 -12.19 -12.49
N SER A 360 -12.38 -13.06 -13.16
CA SER A 360 -11.34 -13.92 -12.56
C SER A 360 -10.12 -13.18 -12.04
N ILE A 361 -9.90 -11.92 -12.46
CA ILE A 361 -8.76 -11.11 -12.00
C ILE A 361 -9.24 -10.16 -10.90
N PRO A 362 -8.87 -10.39 -9.62
CA PRO A 362 -9.24 -9.50 -8.53
C PRO A 362 -8.51 -8.15 -8.61
N ILE A 363 -9.20 -7.09 -8.20
CA ILE A 363 -8.64 -5.75 -8.05
C ILE A 363 -8.58 -5.41 -6.57
N ILE A 364 -7.44 -4.91 -6.11
CA ILE A 364 -7.24 -4.41 -4.75
C ILE A 364 -7.24 -2.88 -4.79
N GLY A 365 -8.22 -2.26 -4.13
CA GLY A 365 -8.36 -0.81 -4.04
C GLY A 365 -7.35 -0.19 -3.07
N CYS A 366 -6.72 0.92 -3.44
CA CYS A 366 -5.82 1.68 -2.59
C CYS A 366 -5.87 3.17 -2.97
N GLY A 367 -6.00 4.06 -1.99
CA GLY A 367 -5.94 5.51 -2.21
C GLY A 367 -7.11 6.26 -1.59
N GLY A 368 -6.82 7.05 -0.55
CA GLY A 368 -7.81 7.92 0.08
C GLY A 368 -8.99 7.20 0.75
N ILE A 369 -8.77 5.97 1.21
CA ILE A 369 -9.73 5.22 2.02
C ILE A 369 -9.54 5.63 3.49
N SER A 370 -10.56 6.23 4.07
CA SER A 370 -10.54 6.84 5.39
C SER A 370 -11.67 6.39 6.33
N ASN A 371 -12.61 5.59 5.84
CA ASN A 371 -13.74 5.08 6.61
C ASN A 371 -14.37 3.88 5.87
N GLY A 372 -15.37 3.26 6.50
CA GLY A 372 -16.10 2.14 5.91
C GLY A 372 -16.89 2.48 4.65
N ASP A 373 -17.41 3.70 4.52
CA ASP A 373 -18.14 4.15 3.33
C ASP A 373 -17.20 4.24 2.11
N ASP A 374 -16.00 4.79 2.30
CA ASP A 374 -14.95 4.80 1.28
C ASP A 374 -14.60 3.37 0.83
N ALA A 375 -14.43 2.45 1.79
CA ALA A 375 -14.12 1.06 1.48
C ALA A 375 -15.24 0.40 0.66
N LEU A 376 -16.50 0.67 1.00
CA LEU A 376 -17.65 0.17 0.25
C LEU A 376 -17.79 0.82 -1.13
N GLU A 377 -17.37 2.07 -1.32
CA GLU A 377 -17.30 2.67 -2.67
C GLU A 377 -16.30 1.92 -3.57
N TYR A 378 -15.15 1.53 -3.02
CA TYR A 378 -14.19 0.67 -3.73
C TYR A 378 -14.79 -0.71 -4.03
N ALA A 379 -15.46 -1.33 -3.06
CA ALA A 379 -16.15 -2.61 -3.24
C ALA A 379 -17.19 -2.54 -4.37
N LYS A 380 -18.08 -1.55 -4.32
CA LYS A 380 -19.13 -1.27 -5.32
C LYS A 380 -18.55 -0.90 -6.70
N ALA A 381 -17.29 -0.48 -6.77
CA ALA A 381 -16.56 -0.26 -8.01
C ALA A 381 -15.88 -1.53 -8.56
N GLY A 382 -15.87 -2.63 -7.81
CA GLY A 382 -15.33 -3.94 -8.20
C GLY A 382 -14.02 -4.32 -7.52
N ALA A 383 -13.64 -3.65 -6.43
CA ALA A 383 -12.46 -4.01 -5.62
C ALA A 383 -12.77 -5.18 -4.69
N SER A 384 -12.02 -6.28 -4.82
CA SER A 384 -12.14 -7.45 -3.94
C SER A 384 -11.61 -7.18 -2.54
N LEU A 385 -10.55 -6.39 -2.42
CA LEU A 385 -9.89 -5.98 -1.18
C LEU A 385 -9.59 -4.48 -1.21
N VAL A 386 -9.29 -3.91 -0.04
CA VAL A 386 -8.82 -2.52 0.09
C VAL A 386 -7.53 -2.43 0.90
N GLN A 387 -6.69 -1.44 0.61
CA GLN A 387 -5.45 -1.13 1.33
C GLN A 387 -5.55 0.25 1.98
N VAL A 388 -5.01 0.37 3.20
CA VAL A 388 -4.98 1.64 3.95
C VAL A 388 -3.55 1.94 4.40
N TYR A 389 -3.14 3.19 4.17
CA TYR A 389 -1.86 3.72 4.64
C TYR A 389 -2.08 5.06 5.31
N THR A 390 -2.47 6.08 4.54
CA THR A 390 -2.46 7.46 5.03
C THR A 390 -3.36 7.63 6.25
N HIS A 391 -4.60 7.15 6.18
CA HIS A 391 -5.53 7.20 7.30
C HIS A 391 -4.99 6.50 8.56
N PHE A 392 -4.34 5.34 8.42
CA PHE A 392 -3.67 4.66 9.54
C PHE A 392 -2.61 5.54 10.22
N GLY A 393 -1.79 6.26 9.44
CA GLY A 393 -0.81 7.21 9.97
C GLY A 393 -1.43 8.43 10.67
N TYR A 394 -2.68 8.78 10.38
CA TYR A 394 -3.38 9.91 11.00
C TYR A 394 -4.20 9.51 12.23
N GLU A 395 -4.74 8.29 12.25
CA GLU A 395 -5.73 7.83 13.23
C GLU A 395 -5.16 6.84 14.23
N GLY A 396 -4.00 6.25 13.93
CA GLY A 396 -3.27 5.36 14.82
C GLY A 396 -3.76 3.92 14.81
N ALA A 397 -3.37 3.17 15.85
CA ALA A 397 -3.53 1.73 15.98
C ALA A 397 -4.95 1.20 15.68
N GLY A 398 -5.99 1.90 16.13
CA GLY A 398 -7.38 1.47 15.99
C GLY A 398 -8.01 1.71 14.62
N ALA A 399 -7.29 2.30 13.67
CA ALA A 399 -7.85 2.67 12.36
C ALA A 399 -8.39 1.45 11.58
N CYS A 400 -7.68 0.32 11.64
CA CYS A 400 -8.07 -0.89 10.94
C CYS A 400 -9.42 -1.41 11.46
N ARG A 401 -9.51 -1.66 12.77
CA ARG A 401 -10.74 -2.09 13.45
C ARG A 401 -11.90 -1.12 13.23
N LYS A 402 -11.66 0.18 13.35
CA LYS A 402 -12.70 1.20 13.12
C LYS A 402 -13.32 1.07 11.72
N ILE A 403 -12.49 0.93 10.67
CA ILE A 403 -12.98 0.75 9.29
C ILE A 403 -13.75 -0.56 9.16
N LYS A 404 -13.26 -1.66 9.75
CA LYS A 404 -13.97 -2.95 9.73
C LYS A 404 -15.35 -2.84 10.37
N ASP A 405 -15.44 -2.23 11.55
CA ASP A 405 -16.70 -2.06 12.28
C ASP A 405 -17.68 -1.17 11.51
N GLU A 406 -17.18 -0.08 10.91
CA GLU A 406 -18.00 0.79 10.05
C GLU A 406 -18.53 0.00 8.84
N ILE A 407 -17.71 -0.80 8.16
CA ILE A 407 -18.16 -1.64 7.04
C ILE A 407 -19.28 -2.57 7.49
N VAL A 408 -19.11 -3.29 8.61
CA VAL A 408 -20.12 -4.21 9.15
C VAL A 408 -21.43 -3.48 9.40
N GLU A 409 -21.39 -2.31 10.03
CA GLU A 409 -22.58 -1.50 10.32
C GLU A 409 -23.36 -1.14 9.03
N ARG A 410 -22.66 -0.83 7.92
CA ARG A 410 -23.33 -0.52 6.63
C ARG A 410 -23.89 -1.78 5.99
N LEU A 411 -23.13 -2.87 6.01
CA LEU A 411 -23.54 -4.16 5.44
C LEU A 411 -24.78 -4.72 6.17
N GLU A 412 -24.84 -4.58 7.50
CA GLU A 412 -26.01 -4.94 8.30
C GLU A 412 -27.26 -4.17 7.91
N LYS A 413 -27.14 -2.85 7.71
CA LYS A 413 -28.25 -1.99 7.27
C LYS A 413 -28.75 -2.37 5.87
N GLU A 414 -27.86 -2.78 4.97
CA GLU A 414 -28.20 -3.21 3.62
C GLU A 414 -28.63 -4.69 3.56
N GLY A 415 -28.47 -5.46 4.64
CA GLY A 415 -28.83 -6.89 4.69
C GLY A 415 -27.95 -7.79 3.81
N VAL A 416 -26.72 -7.36 3.51
CA VAL A 416 -25.79 -8.03 2.60
C VAL A 416 -24.45 -8.31 3.28
N THR A 417 -23.63 -9.17 2.68
CA THR A 417 -22.22 -9.35 3.03
C THR A 417 -21.33 -8.54 2.10
N TRP A 418 -20.05 -8.36 2.44
CA TRP A 418 -19.15 -7.73 1.47
C TRP A 418 -19.06 -8.57 0.20
N LYS A 419 -19.01 -9.89 0.33
CA LYS A 419 -18.95 -10.81 -0.81
C LYS A 419 -20.04 -10.48 -1.81
N ASP A 420 -21.29 -10.34 -1.36
CA ASP A 420 -22.44 -10.00 -2.20
C ASP A 420 -22.22 -8.67 -2.95
N VAL A 421 -21.71 -7.64 -2.24
CA VAL A 421 -21.41 -6.32 -2.82
C VAL A 421 -20.38 -6.43 -3.94
N VAL A 422 -19.31 -7.20 -3.73
CA VAL A 422 -18.25 -7.37 -4.74
C VAL A 422 -18.67 -8.25 -5.88
N GLU A 423 -19.32 -9.37 -5.63
CA GLU A 423 -19.77 -10.28 -6.68
C GLU A 423 -20.73 -9.56 -7.63
N LYS A 424 -21.69 -8.82 -7.07
CA LYS A 424 -22.56 -7.95 -7.86
C LYS A 424 -21.79 -6.94 -8.69
N ALA A 425 -20.87 -6.20 -8.07
CA ALA A 425 -20.08 -5.19 -8.78
C ALA A 425 -19.18 -5.81 -9.88
N VAL A 426 -18.59 -6.97 -9.62
CA VAL A 426 -17.75 -7.70 -10.56
C VAL A 426 -18.59 -8.26 -11.72
N GLU A 427 -19.76 -8.82 -11.46
CA GLU A 427 -20.66 -9.34 -12.50
C GLU A 427 -21.17 -8.23 -13.44
N GLU A 428 -21.53 -7.08 -12.87
CA GLU A 428 -22.06 -5.92 -13.59
C GLU A 428 -20.98 -5.20 -14.41
N ARG A 429 -19.75 -5.11 -13.87
CA ARG A 429 -18.71 -4.22 -14.42
C ARG A 429 -17.60 -4.93 -15.16
N SER A 430 -17.39 -6.24 -14.98
CA SER A 430 -16.23 -6.91 -15.56
C SER A 430 -16.30 -7.04 -17.07
N TRP A 431 -15.14 -7.00 -17.71
CA TRP A 431 -15.01 -7.31 -19.12
C TRP A 431 -15.51 -8.73 -19.41
N ARG A 432 -16.31 -8.87 -20.46
CA ARG A 432 -16.74 -10.17 -20.99
C ARG A 432 -16.07 -10.34 -22.34
N LYS A 433 -15.49 -11.52 -22.59
CA LYS A 433 -14.96 -11.84 -23.91
C LYS A 433 -16.10 -11.63 -24.93
N PRO A 434 -15.91 -10.80 -25.97
CA PRO A 434 -16.87 -10.73 -27.05
C PRO A 434 -17.15 -12.16 -27.53
N LYS A 435 -18.41 -12.56 -27.58
CA LYS A 435 -18.75 -13.88 -28.15
C LYS A 435 -18.16 -13.89 -29.55
N GLU A 436 -17.25 -14.82 -29.83
CA GLU A 436 -16.89 -15.12 -31.21
C GLU A 436 -18.21 -15.45 -31.90
N ASP A 437 -18.62 -14.61 -32.84
CA ASP A 437 -19.88 -14.79 -33.54
C ASP A 437 -19.90 -16.20 -34.14
N ALA A 438 -20.73 -17.06 -33.55
CA ALA A 438 -21.08 -18.38 -34.09
C ALA A 438 -21.93 -18.25 -35.39
N THR A 439 -21.87 -17.10 -36.06
CA THR A 439 -22.58 -16.70 -37.26
C THR A 439 -21.66 -16.34 -38.42
N LEU A 440 -20.39 -16.74 -38.39
CA LEU A 440 -19.71 -17.18 -39.61
C LEU A 440 -19.86 -18.69 -39.75
N LYS A 441 -21.12 -19.15 -39.85
CA LYS A 441 -21.40 -20.40 -40.56
C LYS A 441 -20.75 -20.27 -41.93
N LYS A 442 -19.74 -21.11 -42.19
CA LYS A 442 -19.30 -21.49 -43.54
C LYS A 442 -20.55 -21.65 -44.41
N GLY A 443 -20.82 -20.73 -45.32
CA GLY A 443 -21.99 -20.85 -46.20
C GLY A 443 -22.44 -19.59 -46.94
N GLU A 444 -22.79 -18.51 -46.25
CA GLU A 444 -23.67 -17.49 -46.89
C GLU A 444 -23.29 -16.02 -46.61
N GLY A 445 -22.04 -15.75 -46.20
CA GLY A 445 -21.56 -14.40 -45.87
C GLY A 445 -20.40 -13.87 -46.72
N LEU A 446 -20.03 -14.55 -47.83
CA LEU A 446 -18.96 -14.11 -48.72
C LEU A 446 -19.36 -12.93 -49.64
N GLY A 447 -20.63 -12.51 -49.60
CA GLY A 447 -21.14 -11.41 -50.41
C GLY A 447 -20.58 -10.06 -50.00
N THR A 448 -20.69 -9.66 -48.73
CA THR A 448 -20.55 -8.24 -48.36
C THR A 448 -19.11 -7.75 -48.26
N VAL A 449 -18.18 -8.50 -47.67
CA VAL A 449 -16.77 -8.07 -47.60
C VAL A 449 -16.06 -8.23 -48.95
N GLY A 450 -16.38 -9.29 -49.69
CA GLY A 450 -15.89 -9.49 -51.06
C GLY A 450 -16.40 -8.41 -52.01
N GLN A 451 -17.69 -8.03 -51.91
CA GLN A 451 -18.26 -6.92 -52.67
C GLN A 451 -17.62 -5.58 -52.30
N LEU A 452 -17.39 -5.31 -51.01
CA LEU A 452 -16.73 -4.07 -50.59
C LEU A 452 -15.27 -3.98 -51.07
N ILE A 453 -14.54 -5.09 -51.12
CA ILE A 453 -13.19 -5.14 -51.68
C ILE A 453 -13.23 -4.98 -53.21
N ALA A 454 -14.17 -5.64 -53.89
CA ALA A 454 -14.34 -5.51 -55.34
C ALA A 454 -14.76 -4.10 -55.76
N GLU A 455 -15.69 -3.47 -55.04
CA GLU A 455 -16.09 -2.08 -55.24
C GLU A 455 -14.95 -1.11 -54.96
N ALA A 456 -14.13 -1.35 -53.94
CA ALA A 456 -12.95 -0.55 -53.65
C ALA A 456 -11.87 -0.68 -54.75
N GLU A 457 -11.67 -1.87 -55.30
CA GLU A 457 -10.75 -2.09 -56.43
C GLU A 457 -11.27 -1.50 -57.75
N GLU A 458 -12.59 -1.54 -57.97
CA GLU A 458 -13.22 -0.92 -59.14
C GLU A 458 -13.19 0.61 -59.06
N LEU A 459 -13.42 1.20 -57.88
CA LEU A 459 -13.23 2.63 -57.63
C LEU A 459 -11.78 3.05 -57.88
N LYS A 460 -10.81 2.24 -57.44
CA LYS A 460 -9.38 2.49 -57.66
C LYS A 460 -9.03 2.45 -59.16
N ARG A 461 -9.57 1.48 -59.91
CA ARG A 461 -9.40 1.41 -61.38
C ARG A 461 -10.04 2.59 -62.11
N LEU A 462 -11.20 3.06 -61.67
CA LEU A 462 -11.87 4.23 -62.22
C LEU A 462 -11.08 5.51 -61.94
N LEU A 463 -10.55 5.66 -60.72
CA LEU A 463 -9.64 6.75 -60.33
C LEU A 463 -8.35 6.74 -61.14
N ASP A 464 -7.74 5.57 -61.39
CA ASP A 464 -6.55 5.45 -62.22
C ASP A 464 -6.83 5.68 -63.73
N ARG A 465 -8.05 5.45 -64.20
CA ARG A 465 -8.49 5.84 -65.57
C ARG A 465 -8.73 7.35 -65.66
N LEU A 466 -9.34 7.97 -64.65
CA LEU A 466 -9.54 9.41 -64.57
C LEU A 466 -8.20 10.16 -64.43
N GLY A 467 -7.25 9.63 -63.68
CA GLY A 467 -5.90 10.18 -63.51
C GLY A 467 -5.02 10.10 -64.77
N ARG A 468 -5.33 9.20 -65.72
CA ARG A 468 -4.67 9.12 -67.03
C ARG A 468 -5.29 10.05 -68.08
N GLY A 469 -6.48 10.62 -67.80
CA GLY A 469 -7.21 11.49 -68.73
C GLY A 469 -6.82 12.96 -68.66
N TRP A 470 -6.54 13.53 -67.50
CA TRP A 470 -6.42 14.98 -67.34
C TRP A 470 -5.10 15.40 -66.64
N ARG A 471 -4.14 15.91 -67.43
CA ARG A 471 -3.18 16.92 -66.95
C ARG A 471 -3.90 18.26 -66.86
N VAL A 472 -4.58 18.62 -65.75
CA VAL A 472 -4.87 20.03 -65.43
C VAL A 472 -5.00 20.28 -63.92
N SER A 473 -4.07 21.11 -63.42
CA SER A 473 -4.17 22.12 -62.34
C SER A 473 -4.55 21.73 -60.89
N LEU A 474 -3.52 21.51 -60.07
CA LEU A 474 -3.17 22.30 -58.87
C LEU A 474 -4.28 22.86 -57.93
N ARG A 475 -5.41 22.17 -57.73
CA ARG A 475 -6.28 22.41 -56.55
C ARG A 475 -6.80 21.15 -55.85
N VAL A 476 -6.76 19.98 -56.49
CA VAL A 476 -7.26 18.71 -55.91
C VAL A 476 -6.27 18.11 -54.89
N GLY A 477 -4.96 18.32 -55.06
CA GLY A 477 -3.94 17.79 -54.14
C GLY A 477 -4.03 18.33 -52.70
N LYS A 478 -4.53 19.56 -52.51
CA LYS A 478 -4.79 20.12 -51.16
C LYS A 478 -6.03 19.51 -50.50
N MET A 479 -7.05 19.13 -51.29
CA MET A 479 -8.28 18.51 -50.79
C MET A 479 -8.05 17.05 -50.38
N VAL A 480 -7.27 16.29 -51.15
CA VAL A 480 -6.90 14.91 -50.81
C VAL A 480 -6.00 14.86 -49.58
N LYS A 481 -5.10 15.83 -49.39
CA LYS A 481 -4.28 15.94 -48.17
C LYS A 481 -5.13 16.26 -46.93
N LEU A 482 -6.20 17.04 -47.08
CA LEU A 482 -7.15 17.34 -46.00
C LEU A 482 -8.02 16.13 -45.64
N LEU A 483 -8.46 15.35 -46.64
CA LEU A 483 -9.21 14.10 -46.43
C LEU A 483 -8.35 12.98 -45.84
N LEU A 484 -7.06 12.87 -46.20
CA LEU A 484 -6.14 11.93 -45.55
C LEU A 484 -5.87 12.32 -44.09
N LEU A 485 -5.74 13.61 -43.79
CA LEU A 485 -5.59 14.12 -42.41
C LEU A 485 -6.85 13.86 -41.57
N LEU A 486 -8.04 13.95 -42.17
CA LEU A 486 -9.30 13.59 -41.50
C LEU A 486 -9.46 12.07 -41.31
N SER A 487 -8.95 11.24 -42.22
CA SER A 487 -8.95 9.76 -42.07
C SER A 487 -7.93 9.24 -41.04
N LEU A 488 -6.90 10.03 -40.71
CA LEU A 488 -5.97 9.74 -39.62
C LEU A 488 -6.49 10.22 -38.25
N SER A 489 -7.61 10.94 -38.22
CA SER A 489 -8.25 11.43 -36.98
C SER A 489 -9.40 10.54 -36.51
N TYR A 490 -9.65 9.42 -37.18
CA TYR A 490 -10.64 8.42 -36.78
C TYR A 490 -10.03 7.03 -36.98
N ARG A 491 -9.40 6.50 -35.94
CA ARG A 491 -9.28 5.06 -35.75
C ARG A 491 -9.56 4.70 -34.28
N PRO A 492 -10.33 3.62 -34.07
CA PRO A 492 -10.87 3.18 -32.79
C PRO A 492 -9.79 2.68 -31.82
#